data_AF-A0A954JQL7-F1
#
_entry.id   AF-A0A954JQL7-F1
#
_cell.length_a   1.000
_cell.length_b   1.000
_cell.length_c   1.000
_cell.angle_alpha   90.00
_cell.angle_beta   90.00
_cell.angle_gamma   90.00
#
_symmetry.space_group_name_H-M   'P 1'
#
loop_
_entity.id
_entity.type
_entity.pdbx_description
1 polymer ?
#
loop_
_entity_poly.entity_id
_entity_poly.type
_entity_poly.pdbx_seq_one_letter_code
_entity_poly.pdbx_strand_id
1 'polypeptide(L)'
;FKLLDALQQAGWKPDDDPTYRILLGGKVGLKKGHVSAFLLIEPRFTQTKELFGIQSRVYESTPDLVLSQVSGKRPVVFVLDPTLQTGAGERQKKAKYLSTLCLVNPQKRFGVSLLMGPQCAWAASPITGSVCIIDDPTRNGATGTIPMNPLEFNPAPLGHWVEEFESIVNGLGLPAH
;
A
#
# COMPACT_ATOMS: atom_id res chain seq x y z
N PHE A 1 13.29 1.96 4.36
CA PHE A 1 14.45 1.51 3.55
C PHE A 1 14.07 0.35 2.63
N LYS A 2 13.87 -0.87 3.16
CA LYS A 2 13.60 -2.07 2.34
C LYS A 2 12.54 -1.94 1.23
N LEU A 3 11.39 -1.31 1.50
CA LEU A 3 10.35 -1.07 0.47
C LEU A 3 10.84 -0.14 -0.64
N LEU A 4 11.56 0.93 -0.29
CA LEU A 4 12.11 1.84 -1.28
C LEU A 4 13.19 1.14 -2.12
N ASP A 5 14.03 0.32 -1.48
CA ASP A 5 15.05 -0.47 -2.19
C ASP A 5 14.38 -1.44 -3.19
N ALA A 6 13.31 -2.12 -2.78
CA ALA A 6 12.53 -3.00 -3.66
C ALA A 6 11.88 -2.22 -4.83
N LEU A 7 11.30 -1.05 -4.57
CA LEU A 7 10.76 -0.17 -5.60
C LEU A 7 11.86 0.30 -6.58
N GLN A 8 13.05 0.64 -6.08
CA GLN A 8 14.20 1.04 -6.90
C GLN A 8 14.74 -0.11 -7.76
N GLN A 9 14.79 -1.32 -7.22
CA GLN A 9 15.13 -2.53 -7.98
C GLN A 9 14.10 -2.80 -9.09
N ALA A 10 12.82 -2.52 -8.83
CA ALA A 10 11.77 -2.53 -9.85
C ALA A 10 11.84 -1.33 -10.82
N GLY A 11 12.78 -0.40 -10.66
CA GLY A 11 13.01 0.72 -11.59
C GLY A 11 12.26 2.01 -11.26
N TRP A 12 11.59 2.08 -10.10
CA TRP A 12 11.03 3.34 -9.60
C TRP A 12 12.13 4.23 -9.02
N LYS A 13 12.13 5.50 -9.40
CA LYS A 13 13.10 6.48 -8.91
C LYS A 13 12.39 7.52 -8.06
N PRO A 14 12.92 7.86 -6.87
CA PRO A 14 12.39 8.96 -6.11
C PRO A 14 12.63 10.28 -6.86
N ASP A 15 11.66 11.20 -6.77
CA ASP A 15 11.74 12.53 -7.40
C ASP A 15 12.76 13.46 -6.72
N ASP A 16 13.00 13.24 -5.43
CA ASP A 16 13.93 13.96 -4.57
C ASP A 16 14.69 12.99 -3.65
N ASP A 17 15.60 13.49 -2.83
CA ASP A 17 16.25 12.68 -1.79
C ASP A 17 15.20 12.25 -0.73
N PRO A 18 14.89 10.95 -0.60
CA PRO A 18 13.85 10.48 0.30
C PRO A 18 14.30 10.41 1.77
N THR A 19 15.58 10.64 2.07
CA THR A 19 16.18 10.41 3.41
C THR A 19 15.41 11.12 4.52
N TYR A 20 15.14 12.42 4.36
CA TYR A 20 14.41 13.20 5.36
C TYR A 20 12.99 12.65 5.59
N ARG A 21 12.31 12.23 4.52
CA ARG A 21 10.94 11.70 4.59
C ARG A 21 10.89 10.33 5.24
N ILE A 22 11.92 9.51 5.05
CA ILE A 22 12.04 8.22 5.73
C ILE A 22 12.23 8.41 7.23
N LEU A 23 12.95 9.44 7.64
CA LEU A 23 13.25 9.69 9.06
C LEU A 23 12.13 10.42 9.81
N LEU A 24 11.38 11.29 9.12
CA LEU A 24 10.42 12.22 9.76
C LEU A 24 8.99 12.06 9.23
N GLY A 25 8.75 11.03 8.43
CA GLY A 25 7.51 10.83 7.72
C GLY A 25 7.29 11.81 6.57
N GLY A 26 6.19 11.58 5.86
CA GLY A 26 5.73 12.43 4.76
C GLY A 26 5.69 11.72 3.41
N LYS A 27 5.65 12.52 2.34
CA LYS A 27 5.50 12.02 0.97
C LYS A 27 6.84 11.91 0.26
N VAL A 28 7.10 10.74 -0.32
CA VAL A 28 8.14 10.49 -1.32
C VAL A 28 7.49 10.36 -2.68
N GLY A 29 7.83 11.23 -3.63
CA GLY A 29 7.39 11.10 -5.02
C GLY A 29 8.18 10.01 -5.74
N LEU A 30 7.53 9.23 -6.61
CA LEU A 30 8.14 8.12 -7.33
C LEU A 30 7.80 8.20 -8.82
N LYS A 31 8.77 7.93 -9.69
CA LYS A 31 8.58 7.87 -11.15
C LYS A 31 9.17 6.62 -11.77
N LYS A 32 8.46 6.07 -12.75
CA LYS A 32 8.94 5.00 -13.65
C LYS A 32 8.39 5.26 -15.06
N GLY A 33 9.27 5.71 -15.97
CA GLY A 33 8.86 6.15 -17.30
C GLY A 33 7.85 7.30 -17.25
N HIS A 34 6.67 7.11 -17.85
CA HIS A 34 5.58 8.09 -17.82
C HIS A 34 4.63 7.94 -16.63
N VAL A 35 4.86 6.94 -15.77
CA VAL A 35 4.01 6.67 -14.61
C VAL A 35 4.57 7.37 -13.38
N SER A 36 3.69 8.04 -12.64
CA SER A 36 3.99 8.67 -11.35
C SER A 36 3.18 8.03 -10.23
N ALA A 37 3.84 7.84 -9.09
CA ALA A 37 3.28 7.34 -7.85
C ALA A 37 3.82 8.17 -6.67
N PHE A 38 3.31 7.93 -5.48
CA PHE A 38 3.91 8.40 -4.25
C PHE A 38 3.82 7.35 -3.16
N LEU A 39 4.82 7.36 -2.28
CA LEU A 39 4.83 6.64 -1.02
C LEU A 39 4.62 7.65 0.11
N LEU A 40 3.57 7.46 0.91
CA LEU A 40 3.39 8.15 2.19
C LEU A 40 3.99 7.30 3.29
N ILE A 41 4.78 7.95 4.15
CA ILE A 41 5.42 7.38 5.33
C ILE A 41 4.75 8.01 6.54
N GLU A 42 4.20 7.16 7.40
CA GLU A 42 3.42 7.49 8.60
C GLU A 42 2.31 8.54 8.33
N PRO A 43 1.49 8.39 7.27
CA PRO A 43 0.41 9.35 7.01
C PRO A 43 -0.66 9.30 8.11
N ARG A 44 -1.24 10.48 8.37
CA ARG A 44 -2.40 10.65 9.24
C ARG A 44 -3.61 11.07 8.41
N PHE A 45 -4.59 10.18 8.28
CA PHE A 45 -5.85 10.46 7.59
C PHE A 45 -6.96 10.76 8.60
N THR A 46 -7.78 11.78 8.33
CA THR A 46 -8.92 12.16 9.17
C THR A 46 -10.20 12.18 8.34
N GLN A 47 -11.37 12.21 9.00
CA GLN A 47 -12.66 12.38 8.31
C GLN A 47 -12.86 13.77 7.72
N THR A 48 -12.12 14.77 8.19
CA THR A 48 -12.36 16.18 7.83
C THR A 48 -11.43 16.68 6.74
N LYS A 49 -10.33 15.97 6.47
CA LYS A 49 -9.30 16.41 5.54
C LYS A 49 -8.81 15.27 4.67
N GLU A 50 -8.91 15.48 3.37
CA GLU A 50 -8.28 14.64 2.37
C GLU A 50 -6.77 14.89 2.32
N LEU A 51 -6.01 13.82 2.12
CA LEU A 51 -4.59 13.82 1.86
C LEU A 51 -4.31 13.04 0.56
N PHE A 52 -3.93 13.77 -0.51
CA PHE A 52 -3.59 13.21 -1.82
C PHE A 52 -4.63 12.24 -2.41
N GLY A 53 -5.92 12.62 -2.41
CA GLY A 53 -6.99 11.76 -2.93
C GLY A 53 -7.49 10.72 -1.94
N ILE A 54 -6.99 10.69 -0.70
CA ILE A 54 -7.30 9.66 0.31
C ILE A 54 -7.83 10.32 1.59
N GLN A 55 -8.86 9.73 2.19
CA GLN A 55 -9.51 10.22 3.41
C GLN A 55 -9.86 9.04 4.33
N SER A 56 -10.00 9.32 5.63
CA SER A 56 -10.49 8.31 6.59
C SER A 56 -12.01 8.34 6.68
N ARG A 57 -12.65 7.17 6.74
CA ARG A 57 -14.08 6.99 7.04
C ARG A 57 -14.38 7.00 8.53
N VAL A 58 -13.37 6.78 9.36
CA VAL A 58 -13.42 6.84 10.83
C VAL A 58 -12.64 8.07 11.32
N TYR A 59 -12.81 8.49 12.57
CA TYR A 59 -12.19 9.70 13.14
C TYR A 59 -10.74 9.90 12.68
N GLU A 60 -9.95 8.82 12.78
CA GLU A 60 -8.55 8.81 12.41
C GLU A 60 -8.08 7.42 11.93
N SER A 61 -7.23 7.41 10.90
CA SER A 61 -6.49 6.22 10.45
C SER A 61 -5.03 6.57 10.20
N THR A 62 -4.11 5.79 10.77
CA THR A 62 -2.66 6.02 10.73
C THR A 62 -1.92 4.76 10.29
N PRO A 63 -2.01 4.34 9.02
CA PRO A 63 -1.14 3.28 8.53
C PRO A 63 0.30 3.76 8.47
N ASP A 64 1.26 2.86 8.59
CA ASP A 64 2.67 3.20 8.52
C ASP A 64 3.13 3.54 7.09
N LEU A 65 2.65 2.81 6.08
CA LEU A 65 3.03 3.06 4.68
C LEU A 65 1.81 3.00 3.76
N VAL A 66 1.70 3.97 2.85
CA VAL A 66 0.67 4.00 1.80
C VAL A 66 1.32 4.31 0.46
N LEU A 67 1.24 3.37 -0.47
CA LEU A 67 1.71 3.52 -1.84
C LEU A 67 0.51 3.82 -2.74
N SER A 68 0.59 4.85 -3.56
CA SER A 68 -0.51 5.26 -4.43
C SER A 68 -0.04 5.76 -5.78
N GLN A 69 -0.78 5.42 -6.84
CA GLN A 69 -0.53 5.91 -8.19
C GLN A 69 -1.24 7.25 -8.42
N VAL A 70 -0.52 8.20 -9.03
CA VAL A 70 -1.05 9.54 -9.35
C VAL A 70 -1.59 9.59 -10.78
N SER A 71 -0.94 8.92 -11.72
CA SER A 71 -1.22 9.05 -13.16
C SER A 71 -1.94 7.81 -13.70
N GLY A 72 -3.26 7.85 -13.79
CA GLY A 72 -4.08 6.77 -14.36
C GLY A 72 -5.57 7.10 -14.35
N LYS A 73 -6.39 6.35 -15.12
CA LYS A 73 -7.86 6.55 -15.16
C LYS A 73 -8.56 6.23 -13.83
N ARG A 74 -7.89 5.47 -12.95
CA ARG A 74 -8.38 5.05 -11.64
C ARG A 74 -7.22 5.09 -10.65
N PRO A 75 -7.26 5.95 -9.62
CA PRO A 75 -6.24 5.92 -8.58
C PRO A 75 -6.28 4.58 -7.84
N VAL A 76 -5.10 4.05 -7.54
CA VAL A 76 -4.92 2.80 -6.80
C VAL A 76 -4.09 3.09 -5.57
N VAL A 77 -4.47 2.48 -4.45
CA VAL A 77 -3.92 2.70 -3.11
C VAL A 77 -3.65 1.34 -2.47
N PHE A 78 -2.43 1.18 -1.99
CA PHE A 78 -1.92 -0.01 -1.34
C PHE A 78 -1.45 0.39 0.04
N VAL A 79 -1.89 -0.34 1.07
CA VAL A 79 -1.46 -0.12 2.44
C VAL A 79 -0.53 -1.25 2.87
N LEU A 80 0.63 -0.88 3.39
CA LEU A 80 1.56 -1.79 4.05
C LEU A 80 1.79 -1.30 5.47
N ASP A 81 1.43 -2.13 6.46
CA ASP A 81 1.48 -1.74 7.86
C ASP A 81 2.36 -2.74 8.64
N PRO A 82 3.65 -2.43 8.83
CA PRO A 82 4.55 -3.23 9.65
C PRO A 82 3.98 -3.54 11.03
N THR A 83 4.43 -4.66 11.58
CA THR A 83 4.06 -5.11 12.92
C THR A 83 5.13 -6.03 13.47
N LEU A 84 5.36 -5.98 14.78
CA LEU A 84 6.22 -6.96 15.46
C LEU A 84 5.47 -8.25 15.79
N GLN A 85 4.14 -8.28 15.59
CA GLN A 85 3.30 -9.43 15.90
C GLN A 85 3.46 -10.51 14.83
N THR A 86 3.64 -11.76 15.25
CA THR A 86 3.75 -12.94 14.38
C THR A 86 2.44 -13.72 14.28
N GLY A 87 1.53 -13.56 15.24
CA GLY A 87 0.24 -14.25 15.28
C GLY A 87 -0.71 -13.80 14.17
N ALA A 88 -1.31 -14.75 13.46
CA ALA A 88 -2.18 -14.50 12.30
C ALA A 88 -3.32 -13.52 12.61
N GLY A 89 -4.00 -13.68 13.76
CA GLY A 89 -5.10 -12.80 14.16
C GLY A 89 -4.69 -11.33 14.29
N GLU A 90 -3.49 -11.03 14.81
CA GLU A 90 -3.00 -9.65 14.91
C GLU A 90 -2.63 -9.06 13.55
N ARG A 91 -2.05 -9.87 12.65
CA ARG A 91 -1.73 -9.44 11.28
C ARG A 91 -2.99 -9.16 10.48
N GLN A 92 -4.02 -9.99 10.63
CA GLN A 92 -5.32 -9.81 9.98
C GLN A 92 -6.02 -8.51 10.39
N LYS A 93 -5.75 -7.95 11.58
CA LYS A 93 -6.30 -6.64 11.98
C LYS A 93 -5.88 -5.51 11.03
N LYS A 94 -4.79 -5.66 10.26
CA LYS A 94 -4.37 -4.66 9.26
C LYS A 94 -5.37 -4.55 8.10
N ALA A 95 -6.22 -5.56 7.88
CA ALA A 95 -7.32 -5.52 6.92
C ALA A 95 -8.32 -4.37 7.21
N LYS A 96 -8.33 -3.81 8.43
CA LYS A 96 -9.20 -2.67 8.79
C LYS A 96 -9.07 -1.49 7.81
N TYR A 97 -7.89 -1.26 7.23
CA TYR A 97 -7.69 -0.11 6.32
C TYR A 97 -8.51 -0.21 5.04
N LEU A 98 -8.94 -1.41 4.64
CA LEU A 98 -9.87 -1.58 3.50
C LEU A 98 -11.23 -0.92 3.74
N SER A 99 -11.69 -0.87 5.01
CA SER A 99 -12.96 -0.27 5.38
C SER A 99 -12.80 1.12 6.01
N THR A 100 -11.65 1.43 6.61
CA THR A 100 -11.44 2.73 7.27
C THR A 100 -10.88 3.81 6.35
N LEU A 101 -10.26 3.46 5.21
CA LEU A 101 -9.80 4.44 4.22
C LEU A 101 -10.73 4.47 3.01
N CYS A 102 -10.82 5.64 2.38
CA CYS A 102 -11.45 5.79 1.08
C CYS A 102 -10.65 6.72 0.19
N LEU A 103 -10.76 6.48 -1.12
CA LEU A 103 -10.37 7.43 -2.13
C LEU A 103 -11.50 8.44 -2.30
N VAL A 104 -11.16 9.73 -2.29
CA VAL A 104 -12.07 10.84 -2.58
C VAL A 104 -12.03 11.08 -4.09
N ASN A 105 -13.20 11.21 -4.73
CA ASN A 105 -13.39 11.27 -6.20
C ASN A 105 -13.17 10.00 -7.06
N PRO A 106 -13.50 8.76 -6.64
CA PRO A 106 -13.29 7.59 -7.49
C PRO A 106 -14.52 7.37 -8.39
N GLN A 107 -14.73 8.27 -9.36
CA GLN A 107 -15.78 8.17 -10.39
C GLN A 107 -17.23 8.28 -9.90
N LYS A 108 -18.07 8.99 -10.68
CA LYS A 108 -19.52 8.92 -10.53
C LYS A 108 -20.04 7.77 -11.39
N ARG A 109 -20.84 6.88 -10.81
CA ARG A 109 -21.58 5.86 -11.57
C ARG A 109 -23.06 6.14 -11.42
N PHE A 110 -23.77 6.37 -12.52
CA PHE A 110 -25.18 6.76 -12.51
C PHE A 110 -25.48 8.00 -11.63
N GLY A 111 -24.57 8.98 -11.62
CA GLY A 111 -24.72 10.20 -10.82
C GLY A 111 -24.35 10.06 -9.34
N VAL A 112 -24.11 8.85 -8.84
CA VAL A 112 -23.68 8.59 -7.46
C VAL A 112 -22.16 8.53 -7.39
N SER A 113 -21.56 9.32 -6.49
CA SER A 113 -20.14 9.20 -6.17
C SER A 113 -19.90 7.86 -5.48
N LEU A 114 -19.12 6.99 -6.12
CA LEU A 114 -18.68 5.76 -5.46
C LEU A 114 -17.60 6.13 -4.45
N LEU A 115 -17.53 5.44 -3.32
CA LEU A 115 -16.40 5.53 -2.39
C LEU A 115 -15.66 4.21 -2.46
N MET A 116 -14.43 4.25 -2.96
CA MET A 116 -13.57 3.08 -3.05
C MET A 116 -12.59 3.03 -1.89
N GLY A 117 -12.33 1.85 -1.33
CA GLY A 117 -11.20 1.64 -0.42
C GLY A 117 -9.89 1.35 -1.17
N PRO A 118 -8.78 1.18 -0.43
CA PRO A 118 -7.53 0.62 -0.96
C PRO A 118 -7.74 -0.72 -1.68
N GLN A 119 -6.88 -1.04 -2.64
CA GLN A 119 -6.85 -2.34 -3.32
C GLN A 119 -6.32 -3.44 -2.40
N CYS A 120 -5.39 -3.08 -1.52
CA CYS A 120 -4.82 -4.03 -0.57
C CYS A 120 -4.50 -3.36 0.77
N ALA A 121 -4.54 -4.16 1.84
CA ALA A 121 -4.04 -3.77 3.15
C ALA A 121 -3.32 -4.95 3.78
N TRP A 122 -2.00 -4.83 3.88
CA TRP A 122 -1.10 -5.93 4.21
C TRP A 122 -0.31 -5.65 5.48
N ALA A 123 -0.01 -6.71 6.21
CA ALA A 123 0.95 -6.67 7.31
C ALA A 123 2.37 -6.98 6.78
N ALA A 124 3.37 -6.25 7.26
CA ALA A 124 4.77 -6.67 7.15
C ALA A 124 5.20 -7.21 8.53
N SER A 125 5.43 -8.52 8.63
CA SER A 125 5.59 -9.21 9.94
C SER A 125 6.91 -9.95 10.02
N PRO A 126 7.58 -10.04 11.19
CA PRO A 126 8.88 -10.70 11.37
C PRO A 126 8.72 -12.23 11.44
N ILE A 127 8.05 -12.80 10.44
CA ILE A 127 7.95 -14.24 10.23
C ILE A 127 8.89 -14.65 9.09
N THR A 128 9.36 -15.90 9.12
CA THR A 128 10.14 -16.49 8.04
C THR A 128 9.20 -16.92 6.91
N GLY A 129 9.64 -16.74 5.66
CA GLY A 129 8.91 -17.18 4.48
C GLY A 129 9.54 -16.64 3.21
N SER A 130 9.34 -17.35 2.10
CA SER A 130 9.80 -16.96 0.76
C SER A 130 8.67 -16.43 -0.13
N VAL A 131 7.43 -16.51 0.33
CA VAL A 131 6.24 -16.07 -0.39
C VAL A 131 5.30 -15.27 0.51
N CYS A 132 4.55 -14.38 -0.11
CA CYS A 132 3.43 -13.69 0.53
C CYS A 132 2.35 -14.67 1.00
N ILE A 133 1.72 -14.38 2.13
CA ILE A 133 0.61 -15.18 2.68
C ILE A 133 -0.69 -14.41 2.46
N ILE A 134 -1.66 -15.00 1.76
CA ILE A 134 -3.01 -14.44 1.64
C ILE A 134 -3.80 -14.82 2.89
N ASP A 135 -4.30 -13.82 3.62
CA ASP A 135 -5.01 -14.03 4.87
C ASP A 135 -6.53 -14.24 4.65
N ASP A 136 -7.11 -13.67 3.60
CA ASP A 136 -8.52 -13.85 3.21
C ASP A 136 -8.67 -13.67 1.69
N PRO A 137 -8.79 -14.76 0.91
CA PRO A 137 -8.94 -14.69 -0.55
C PRO A 137 -10.34 -14.26 -0.99
N THR A 138 -11.31 -14.13 -0.07
CA THR A 138 -12.73 -13.90 -0.42
C THR A 138 -13.16 -12.43 -0.30
N ARG A 139 -12.29 -11.55 0.21
CA ARG A 139 -12.59 -10.12 0.40
C ARG A 139 -12.42 -9.30 -0.88
N ASN A 140 -13.21 -8.23 -0.98
CA ASN A 140 -12.99 -7.16 -1.96
C ASN A 140 -11.71 -6.40 -1.59
N GLY A 141 -10.60 -6.82 -2.19
CA GLY A 141 -9.25 -6.32 -1.92
C GLY A 141 -8.36 -7.39 -1.28
N ALA A 142 -7.08 -7.40 -1.64
CA ALA A 142 -6.14 -8.40 -1.15
C ALA A 142 -5.69 -8.05 0.28
N THR A 143 -5.89 -8.97 1.22
CA THR A 143 -5.28 -8.90 2.55
C THR A 143 -4.27 -10.00 2.68
N GLY A 144 -3.11 -9.68 3.24
CA GLY A 144 -2.07 -10.66 3.42
C GLY A 144 -0.96 -10.20 4.32
N THR A 145 0.03 -11.06 4.42
CA THR A 145 1.24 -10.83 5.19
C THR A 145 2.46 -11.00 4.28
N ILE A 146 3.35 -10.01 4.33
CA ILE A 146 4.70 -10.08 3.78
C ILE A 146 5.64 -10.57 4.89
N PRO A 147 6.29 -11.73 4.74
CA PRO A 147 7.36 -12.16 5.63
C PRO A 147 8.56 -11.22 5.58
N MET A 148 8.96 -10.70 6.74
CA MET A 148 10.00 -9.67 6.89
C MET A 148 10.96 -9.98 8.06
N ASN A 149 11.22 -11.26 8.36
CA ASN A 149 12.15 -11.66 9.43
C ASN A 149 13.51 -10.97 9.23
N PRO A 150 13.99 -10.14 10.17
CA PRO A 150 15.25 -9.42 9.99
C PRO A 150 16.48 -10.32 10.04
N LEU A 151 16.45 -11.43 10.78
CA LEU A 151 17.57 -12.37 10.89
C LEU A 151 17.75 -13.21 9.63
N GLU A 152 16.65 -13.51 8.95
CA GLU A 152 16.58 -14.34 7.74
C GLU A 152 15.94 -13.55 6.60
N PHE A 153 16.32 -12.29 6.45
CA PHE A 153 15.62 -11.40 5.54
C PHE A 153 15.73 -11.90 4.09
N ASN A 154 14.61 -12.37 3.56
CA ASN A 154 14.44 -12.69 2.16
C ASN A 154 13.72 -11.51 1.47
N PRO A 155 14.31 -10.86 0.45
CA PRO A 155 13.67 -9.78 -0.27
C PRO A 155 12.53 -10.24 -1.20
N ALA A 156 12.46 -11.54 -1.55
CA ALA A 156 11.54 -12.05 -2.56
C ALA A 156 10.05 -11.75 -2.27
N PRO A 157 9.51 -11.95 -1.05
CA PRO A 157 8.10 -11.63 -0.79
C PRO A 157 7.77 -10.16 -1.00
N LEU A 158 8.67 -9.26 -0.59
CA LEU A 158 8.49 -7.82 -0.78
C LEU A 158 8.59 -7.45 -2.27
N GLY A 159 9.49 -8.10 -3.01
CA GLY A 159 9.59 -7.98 -4.47
C GLY A 159 8.29 -8.39 -5.18
N HIS A 160 7.73 -9.56 -4.86
CA HIS A 160 6.46 -10.01 -5.43
C HIS A 160 5.31 -9.05 -5.13
N TRP A 161 5.26 -8.47 -3.93
CA TRP A 161 4.26 -7.46 -3.60
C TRP A 161 4.42 -6.17 -4.43
N VAL A 162 5.65 -5.75 -4.71
CA VAL A 162 5.92 -4.62 -5.61
C VAL A 162 5.52 -4.96 -7.05
N GLU A 163 5.80 -6.18 -7.53
CA GLU A 163 5.36 -6.64 -8.86
C GLU A 163 3.84 -6.62 -9.02
N GLU A 164 3.08 -7.00 -7.98
CA GLU A 164 1.62 -6.92 -7.97
C GLU A 164 1.14 -5.46 -8.09
N PHE A 165 1.78 -4.54 -7.38
CA PHE A 165 1.54 -3.11 -7.56
C PHE A 165 1.80 -2.67 -9.01
N GLU A 166 2.91 -3.11 -9.63
CA GLU A 166 3.22 -2.78 -11.02
C GLU A 166 2.18 -3.31 -12.00
N SER A 167 1.72 -4.56 -11.81
CA SER A 167 0.67 -5.17 -12.63
C SER A 167 -0.60 -4.33 -12.62
N ILE A 168 -1.03 -3.91 -11.44
CA ILE A 168 -2.24 -3.09 -11.27
C ILE A 168 -2.06 -1.70 -11.87
N VAL A 169 -0.91 -1.08 -11.64
CA VAL A 169 -0.56 0.26 -12.14
C VAL A 169 -0.54 0.31 -13.67
N ASN A 170 -0.04 -0.76 -14.31
CA ASN A 170 0.02 -0.90 -15.76
C ASN A 170 -1.32 -1.35 -16.38
N GLY A 171 -2.37 -1.54 -15.58
CA GLY A 171 -3.69 -1.94 -16.06
C GLY A 171 -3.80 -3.42 -16.44
N LEU A 172 -2.85 -4.26 -16.02
CA LEU A 172 -2.88 -5.71 -16.22
C LEU A 172 -3.83 -6.43 -15.23
N GLY A 173 -4.31 -5.71 -14.21
CA GLY A 173 -5.23 -6.23 -13.19
C GLY A 173 -4.53 -7.04 -12.11
N LEU A 174 -5.32 -7.57 -11.16
CA LEU A 174 -4.86 -8.59 -10.21
C LEU A 174 -4.70 -9.92 -10.99
N PRO A 175 -3.58 -10.64 -10.85
CA PRO A 175 -3.52 -12.01 -11.35
C PRO A 175 -4.65 -12.83 -10.69
N ALA A 176 -5.38 -13.60 -11.49
CA ALA A 176 -6.33 -14.56 -10.96
C ALA A 176 -5.53 -15.64 -10.20
N HIS A 177 -5.63 -15.62 -8.88
CA HIS A 177 -5.07 -16.65 -8.01
C HIS A 177 -6.00 -17.86 -7.91
#